data_AF-A0A7C3DTF9-F1
#
_entry.id   AF-A0A7C3DTF9-F1
#
_cell.length_a   1.000
_cell.length_b   1.000
_cell.length_c   1.000
_cell.angle_alpha   90.00
_cell.angle_beta   90.00
_cell.angle_gamma   90.00
#
_symmetry.space_group_name_H-M   'P 1'
#
loop_
_entity.id
_entity.type
_entity.pdbx_description
1 polymer ?
#
loop_
_entity_poly.entity_id
_entity_poly.type
_entity_poly.pdbx_seq_one_letter_code
_entity_poly.pdbx_strand_id
1 'polypeptide(L)'
;MRFNRDLRKKITRGIKYPVFIFFIKVFLRTVRFFPRRWVLGSFGSLGKLAFAWVKSESRRTEKTVAHIYGDQWSKKEIRAFSKRVFVHQAWNLADYFYTINLKTREQFSKYWEIEGEEYLKAEYEKGKGV
;
A
#
# COMPACT_ATOMS: atom_id res chain seq x y z
N MET A 1 -42.47 15.19 6.73
CA MET A 1 -41.07 15.70 6.79
C MET A 1 -39.99 14.61 6.51
N ARG A 2 -40.06 13.84 5.41
CA ARG A 2 -38.98 12.90 5.01
C ARG A 2 -38.14 13.40 3.83
N PHE A 3 -38.72 14.22 2.95
CA PHE A 3 -38.10 14.70 1.71
C PHE A 3 -36.83 15.56 1.91
N ASN A 4 -36.78 16.36 2.99
CA ASN A 4 -35.67 17.30 3.24
C ASN A 4 -34.39 16.60 3.76
N ARG A 5 -34.51 15.39 4.36
CA ARG A 5 -33.35 14.62 4.85
C ARG A 5 -32.57 13.97 3.71
N ASP A 6 -33.26 13.52 2.66
CA ASP A 6 -32.64 12.84 1.52
C ASP A 6 -31.96 13.82 0.56
N LEU A 7 -32.53 15.01 0.36
CA LEU A 7 -31.89 16.09 -0.39
C LEU A 7 -30.58 16.55 0.27
N ARG A 8 -30.60 16.78 1.59
CA ARG A 8 -29.40 17.11 2.37
C ARG A 8 -28.35 15.99 2.33
N LYS A 9 -28.75 14.72 2.40
CA LYS A 9 -27.82 13.57 2.23
C LYS A 9 -27.24 13.50 0.81
N LYS A 10 -28.03 13.80 -0.22
CA LYS A 10 -27.59 13.78 -1.62
C LYS A 10 -26.64 14.94 -1.93
N ILE A 11 -26.92 16.14 -1.41
CA ILE A 11 -26.05 17.32 -1.52
C ILE A 11 -24.76 17.13 -0.71
N THR A 12 -24.86 16.66 0.54
CA THR A 12 -23.66 16.39 1.35
C THR A 12 -22.80 15.29 0.72
N ARG A 13 -23.37 14.25 0.10
CA ARG A 13 -22.61 13.28 -0.70
C ARG A 13 -22.02 13.92 -1.96
N GLY A 14 -22.80 14.72 -2.68
CA GLY A 14 -22.38 15.43 -3.89
C GLY A 14 -21.22 16.40 -3.68
N ILE A 15 -21.04 16.94 -2.46
CA ILE A 15 -19.91 17.81 -2.09
C ILE A 15 -18.77 17.01 -1.43
N LYS A 16 -19.10 16.03 -0.57
CA LYS A 16 -18.09 15.25 0.16
C LYS A 16 -17.18 14.45 -0.77
N TYR A 17 -17.73 13.80 -1.79
CA TYR A 17 -16.91 12.96 -2.69
C TYR A 17 -15.93 13.78 -3.54
N PRO A 18 -16.33 14.89 -4.20
CA PRO A 18 -15.38 15.72 -4.94
C PRO A 18 -14.31 16.33 -4.04
N VAL A 19 -14.68 16.82 -2.86
CA VAL A 19 -13.72 17.38 -1.90
C VAL A 19 -12.73 16.31 -1.42
N PHE A 20 -13.20 15.12 -1.08
CA PHE A 20 -12.34 14.00 -0.68
C PHE A 20 -11.40 13.56 -1.81
N ILE A 21 -11.91 13.43 -3.03
CA ILE A 21 -11.10 13.09 -4.21
C ILE A 21 -10.06 14.19 -4.48
N PHE A 22 -10.44 15.46 -4.32
CA PHE A 22 -9.52 16.59 -4.45
C PHE A 22 -8.37 16.47 -3.45
N PHE A 23 -8.67 16.21 -2.16
CA PHE A 23 -7.63 16.00 -1.14
C PHE A 23 -6.73 14.80 -1.46
N ILE A 24 -7.29 13.68 -1.93
CA ILE A 24 -6.47 12.53 -2.36
C ILE A 24 -5.55 12.92 -3.50
N LYS A 25 -6.05 13.60 -4.53
CA LYS A 25 -5.24 14.02 -5.69
C LYS A 25 -4.12 14.98 -5.27
N VAL A 26 -4.42 15.95 -4.42
CA VAL A 26 -3.42 16.88 -3.86
C VAL A 26 -2.40 16.10 -3.05
N PHE A 27 -2.83 15.19 -2.18
CA PHE A 27 -1.94 14.35 -1.38
C PHE A 27 -1.00 13.51 -2.24
N LEU A 28 -1.52 12.81 -3.25
CA LEU A 28 -0.72 12.01 -4.19
C LEU A 28 0.29 12.88 -4.95
N ARG A 29 -0.11 14.09 -5.37
CA ARG A 29 0.79 15.05 -6.01
C ARG A 29 1.89 15.52 -5.07
N THR A 30 1.55 15.81 -3.81
CA THR A 30 2.51 16.20 -2.78
C THR A 30 3.51 15.10 -2.51
N VAL A 31 3.06 13.85 -2.29
CA VAL A 31 3.94 12.70 -2.07
C VAL A 31 4.96 12.55 -3.20
N ARG A 32 4.52 12.69 -4.45
CA ARG A 32 5.40 12.59 -5.64
C ARG A 32 6.38 13.75 -5.78
N PHE A 33 6.10 14.90 -5.19
CA PHE A 33 6.98 16.07 -5.24
C PHE A 33 8.21 15.91 -4.34
N PHE A 34 8.09 15.13 -3.25
CA PHE A 34 9.22 14.87 -2.36
C PHE A 34 10.17 13.79 -2.93
N PRO A 35 11.46 13.80 -2.53
CA PRO A 35 12.38 12.71 -2.86
C PRO A 35 11.93 11.37 -2.27
N ARG A 36 12.03 10.27 -3.03
CA ARG A 36 11.57 8.93 -2.62
C ARG A 36 12.09 8.52 -1.25
N ARG A 37 13.37 8.78 -0.95
CA ARG A 37 13.99 8.45 0.35
C ARG A 37 13.25 9.07 1.54
N TRP A 38 12.74 10.30 1.38
CA TRP A 38 12.05 11.03 2.45
C TRP A 38 10.65 10.49 2.67
N VAL A 39 9.94 10.18 1.57
CA VAL A 39 8.62 9.55 1.65
C VAL A 39 8.73 8.17 2.29
N LEU A 40 9.67 7.33 1.87
CA LEU A 40 9.88 6.00 2.46
C LEU A 40 10.25 6.08 3.95
N GLY A 41 11.09 7.06 4.35
CA GLY A 41 11.41 7.28 5.76
C GLY A 41 10.17 7.64 6.59
N SER A 42 9.34 8.55 6.06
CA SER A 42 8.08 8.98 6.68
C SER A 42 7.09 7.82 6.79
N PHE A 43 6.82 7.12 5.70
CA PHE A 43 5.90 5.98 5.68
C PHE A 43 6.40 4.80 6.52
N GLY A 44 7.70 4.53 6.51
CA GLY A 44 8.28 3.50 7.40
C GLY A 44 8.06 3.83 8.87
N SER A 45 8.15 5.11 9.25
CA SER A 45 7.81 5.57 10.61
C SER A 45 6.32 5.40 10.90
N LEU A 46 5.44 5.72 9.95
CA LEU A 46 4.00 5.45 10.07
C LEU A 46 3.71 3.95 10.24
N GLY A 47 4.42 3.07 9.54
CA GLY A 47 4.30 1.61 9.72
C GLY A 47 4.69 1.16 11.13
N LYS A 48 5.77 1.73 11.70
CA LYS A 48 6.16 1.47 13.09
C LYS A 48 5.10 1.94 14.09
N LEU A 49 4.51 3.12 13.86
CA LEU A 49 3.44 3.68 14.68
C LEU A 49 2.16 2.85 14.56
N ALA A 50 1.80 2.43 13.34
CA ALA A 50 0.64 1.57 13.08
C ALA A 50 0.75 0.24 13.84
N PHE A 51 1.95 -0.38 13.86
CA PHE A 51 2.19 -1.57 14.67
C PHE A 51 2.03 -1.30 16.18
N ALA A 52 2.36 -0.10 16.64
CA ALA A 52 2.19 0.27 18.03
C ALA A 52 0.72 0.55 18.38
N TRP A 53 -0.08 1.15 17.50
CA TRP A 53 -1.45 1.59 17.79
C TRP A 53 -2.52 0.56 17.41
N VAL A 54 -2.38 -0.12 16.26
CA VAL A 54 -3.37 -1.07 15.76
C VAL A 54 -3.10 -2.45 16.36
N LYS A 55 -3.41 -2.60 17.65
CA LYS A 55 -3.09 -3.81 18.43
C LYS A 55 -3.76 -5.07 17.90
N SER A 56 -4.97 -4.98 17.36
CA SER A 56 -5.69 -6.14 16.80
C SER A 56 -4.89 -6.75 15.64
N GLU A 57 -4.54 -5.92 14.64
CA GLU A 57 -3.84 -6.37 13.45
C GLU A 57 -2.39 -6.77 13.75
N SER A 58 -1.75 -6.06 14.69
CA SER A 58 -0.39 -6.39 15.12
C SER A 58 -0.34 -7.76 15.78
N ARG A 59 -1.30 -8.07 16.69
CA ARG A 59 -1.42 -9.39 17.31
C ARG A 59 -1.77 -10.47 16.29
N ARG A 60 -2.63 -10.16 15.32
CA ARG A 60 -2.97 -11.09 14.24
C ARG A 60 -1.73 -11.46 13.42
N THR A 61 -0.94 -10.46 13.06
CA THR A 61 0.33 -10.67 12.34
C THR A 61 1.34 -11.46 13.17
N GLU A 62 1.48 -11.15 14.47
CA GLU A 62 2.32 -11.94 15.38
C GLU A 62 1.88 -13.40 15.46
N LYS A 63 0.56 -13.68 15.53
CA LYS A 63 0.03 -15.05 15.50
C LYS A 63 0.33 -15.77 14.18
N THR A 64 0.16 -15.10 13.03
CA THR A 64 0.47 -15.69 11.73
C THR A 64 1.96 -16.02 11.60
N VAL A 65 2.83 -15.09 12.02
CA VAL A 65 4.29 -15.32 11.98
C VAL A 65 4.68 -16.43 12.95
N ALA A 66 4.11 -16.47 14.15
CA ALA A 66 4.33 -17.54 15.11
C ALA A 66 3.82 -18.90 14.61
N HIS A 67 2.74 -18.93 13.83
CA HIS A 67 2.26 -20.17 13.23
C HIS A 67 3.23 -20.73 12.18
N ILE A 68 3.91 -19.86 11.43
CA ILE A 68 4.86 -20.26 10.37
C ILE A 68 6.25 -20.58 10.94
N TYR A 69 6.73 -19.78 11.88
CA TYR A 69 8.13 -19.81 12.37
C TYR A 69 8.25 -20.10 13.88
N GLY A 70 7.17 -20.53 14.54
CA GLY A 70 7.12 -20.67 16.01
C GLY A 70 8.15 -21.63 16.60
N ASP A 71 8.55 -22.64 15.83
CA ASP A 71 9.53 -23.65 16.25
C ASP A 71 10.98 -23.20 15.99
N GLN A 72 11.17 -22.16 15.17
CA GLN A 72 12.49 -21.68 14.75
C GLN A 72 12.88 -20.36 15.42
N TRP A 73 11.91 -19.49 15.70
CA TRP A 73 12.14 -18.12 16.16
C TRP A 73 11.58 -17.89 17.55
N SER A 74 12.31 -17.13 18.36
CA SER A 74 11.86 -16.65 19.65
C SER A 74 10.69 -15.66 19.50
N LYS A 75 9.94 -15.47 20.60
CA LYS A 75 8.87 -14.45 20.68
C LYS A 75 9.37 -13.04 20.33
N LYS A 76 10.61 -12.71 20.67
CA LYS A 76 11.23 -11.42 20.36
C LYS A 76 11.47 -11.26 18.86
N GLU A 77 11.96 -12.30 18.19
CA GLU A 77 12.18 -12.33 16.75
C GLU A 77 10.88 -12.27 15.97
N ILE A 78 9.87 -13.05 16.39
CA ILE A 78 8.50 -12.99 15.84
C ILE A 78 7.97 -11.56 15.90
N ARG A 79 8.01 -10.93 17.08
CA ARG A 79 7.54 -9.55 17.25
C ARG A 79 8.32 -8.55 16.39
N ALA A 80 9.65 -8.69 16.33
CA ALA A 80 10.49 -7.83 15.51
C ALA A 80 10.18 -7.98 14.01
N PHE A 81 9.96 -9.21 13.55
CA PHE A 81 9.58 -9.51 12.18
C PHE A 81 8.17 -8.99 11.86
N SER A 82 7.18 -9.22 12.72
CA SER A 82 5.83 -8.67 12.55
C SER A 82 5.84 -7.14 12.47
N LYS A 83 6.67 -6.45 13.26
CA LYS A 83 6.85 -5.01 13.12
C LYS A 83 7.44 -4.63 11.76
N ARG A 84 8.44 -5.39 11.27
CA ARG A 84 9.00 -5.17 9.92
C ARG A 84 7.94 -5.35 8.84
N VAL A 85 7.05 -6.33 8.96
CA VAL A 85 5.94 -6.51 8.01
C VAL A 85 5.11 -5.23 7.87
N PHE A 86 4.75 -4.56 8.98
CA PHE A 86 4.02 -3.29 8.93
C PHE A 86 4.81 -2.17 8.25
N VAL A 87 6.12 -2.10 8.50
CA VAL A 87 7.01 -1.13 7.84
C VAL A 87 7.06 -1.39 6.33
N HIS A 88 7.21 -2.64 5.91
CA HIS A 88 7.19 -3.03 4.51
C HIS A 88 5.84 -2.72 3.85
N GLN A 89 4.72 -2.97 4.52
CA GLN A 89 3.41 -2.58 3.99
C GLN A 89 3.27 -1.08 3.79
N ALA A 90 3.82 -0.27 4.71
CA ALA A 90 3.83 1.17 4.55
C ALA A 90 4.75 1.63 3.40
N TRP A 91 5.90 0.98 3.20
CA TRP A 91 6.75 1.23 2.03
C TRP A 91 6.08 0.85 0.71
N ASN A 92 5.41 -0.31 0.67
CA ASN A 92 4.64 -0.73 -0.50
C ASN A 92 3.54 0.28 -0.84
N LEU A 93 2.86 0.83 0.18
CA LEU A 93 1.87 1.88 -0.02
C LEU A 93 2.49 3.18 -0.58
N ALA A 94 3.66 3.57 -0.07
CA ALA A 94 4.39 4.72 -0.59
C ALA A 94 4.80 4.52 -2.06
N ASP A 95 5.37 3.37 -2.39
CA ASP A 95 5.76 3.03 -3.77
C ASP A 95 4.52 2.99 -4.68
N TYR A 96 3.39 2.43 -4.21
CA TYR A 96 2.11 2.51 -4.93
C TYR A 96 1.71 3.96 -5.25
N PHE A 97 1.81 4.88 -4.29
CA PHE A 97 1.50 6.30 -4.53
C PHE A 97 2.44 6.98 -5.53
N TYR A 98 3.72 6.59 -5.58
CA TYR A 98 4.62 7.07 -6.62
C TYR A 98 4.21 6.58 -8.02
N THR A 99 3.68 5.36 -8.08
CA THR A 99 3.67 4.57 -9.30
C THR A 99 2.29 4.47 -9.94
N ILE A 100 1.23 4.86 -9.23
CA ILE A 100 -0.17 4.85 -9.69
C ILE A 100 -0.44 5.60 -11.01
N ASN A 101 0.40 6.56 -11.39
CA ASN A 101 0.27 7.26 -12.69
C ASN A 101 1.32 6.85 -13.73
N LEU A 102 2.12 5.81 -13.48
CA LEU A 102 2.97 5.21 -14.50
C LEU A 102 2.06 4.35 -15.40
N LYS A 103 2.14 4.59 -16.70
CA LYS A 103 1.25 4.00 -17.71
C LYS A 103 1.99 3.24 -18.80
N THR A 104 3.28 3.50 -18.97
CA THR A 104 4.08 2.88 -20.03
C THR A 104 5.21 2.06 -19.43
N ARG A 105 5.64 1.05 -20.18
CA ARG A 105 6.72 0.17 -19.76
C ARG A 105 7.99 0.93 -19.42
N GLU A 106 8.36 1.90 -20.23
CA GLU A 106 9.55 2.74 -20.07
C GLU A 106 9.49 3.57 -18.77
N GLN A 107 8.29 3.91 -18.32
CA GLN A 107 8.09 4.60 -17.05
C GLN A 107 8.30 3.65 -15.86
N PHE A 108 7.87 2.39 -15.98
CA PHE A 108 8.13 1.36 -14.97
C PHE A 108 9.61 0.97 -14.93
N SER A 109 10.27 0.75 -16.07
CA SER A 109 11.67 0.32 -16.14
C SER A 109 12.68 1.29 -15.48
N LYS A 110 12.27 2.52 -15.14
CA LYS A 110 13.09 3.45 -14.34
C LYS A 110 13.23 3.07 -12.86
N TYR A 111 12.32 2.23 -12.36
CA TYR A 111 12.22 1.86 -10.95
C TYR A 111 12.35 0.36 -10.71
N TRP A 112 12.11 -0.46 -11.74
CA TRP A 112 12.17 -1.91 -11.64
C TRP A 112 13.00 -2.52 -12.75
N GLU A 113 13.75 -3.54 -12.37
CA GLU A 113 14.33 -4.53 -13.25
C GLU A 113 13.38 -5.75 -13.26
N ILE A 114 13.11 -6.29 -14.44
CA ILE A 114 12.22 -7.43 -14.62
C ILE A 114 13.08 -8.61 -15.04
N GLU A 115 13.15 -9.62 -14.17
CA GLU A 115 13.84 -10.88 -14.44
C GLU A 115 12.83 -11.94 -14.91
N GLY A 116 13.20 -12.76 -15.90
CA GLY A 116 12.38 -13.87 -16.38
C GLY A 116 11.23 -13.47 -17.31
N GLU A 117 11.26 -12.28 -17.89
CA GLU A 117 10.24 -11.84 -18.85
C GLU A 117 10.19 -12.73 -20.10
N GLU A 118 11.32 -13.26 -20.51
CA GLU A 118 11.45 -14.19 -21.63
C GLU A 118 10.54 -15.42 -21.47
N TYR A 119 10.34 -15.91 -20.24
CA TYR A 119 9.44 -17.03 -19.96
C TYR A 119 7.97 -16.64 -20.15
N LEU A 120 7.59 -15.46 -19.66
CA LEU A 120 6.25 -14.92 -19.84
C LEU A 120 5.93 -14.74 -21.33
N LYS A 121 6.88 -14.19 -22.09
CA LYS A 121 6.72 -13.99 -23.54
C LYS A 121 6.59 -15.34 -24.28
N ALA A 122 7.45 -16.30 -23.96
CA ALA A 122 7.44 -17.62 -24.58
C ALA A 122 6.13 -18.39 -24.33
N GLU A 123 5.54 -18.30 -23.13
CA GLU A 123 4.24 -18.92 -22.86
C GLU A 123 3.08 -18.17 -23.53
N TYR A 124 3.12 -16.84 -23.56
CA TYR A 124 2.08 -16.03 -24.18
C TYR A 124 1.97 -16.30 -25.69
N GLU A 125 3.10 -16.45 -26.37
CA GLU A 125 3.18 -16.77 -27.80
C GLU A 125 2.56 -18.14 -28.16
N LYS A 126 2.42 -19.06 -27.20
CA LYS A 126 1.74 -20.34 -27.42
C LYS A 126 0.21 -20.20 -27.54
N GLY A 127 -0.36 -19.03 -27.26
CA GLY A 127 -1.78 -18.73 -27.44
C GLY A 127 -2.72 -19.46 -26.47
N LYS A 128 -2.20 -20.05 -25.39
CA LYS A 128 -2.99 -20.78 -24.38
C LYS A 128 -3.37 -19.93 -23.16
N GLY A 129 -3.00 -18.65 -23.18
CA GLY A 129 -3.04 -17.78 -22.01
C GLY A 129 -1.85 -18.04 -21.07
N VAL A 130 -1.60 -17.06 -20.21
CA VAL A 130 -0.64 -17.11 -19.09
C VAL A 130 -1.30 -16.52 -17.86
#